data_AF-A0A6P1J209-F1
#
_entry.id   AF-A0A6P1J209-F1
#
_cell.length_a   1.000
_cell.length_b   1.000
_cell.length_c   1.000
_cell.angle_alpha   90.00
_cell.angle_beta   90.00
_cell.angle_gamma   90.00
#
_symmetry.space_group_name_H-M   'P 1'
#
loop_
_entity.id
_entity.type
_entity.pdbx_description
1 polymer ?
#
loop_
_entity_poly.entity_id
_entity_poly.type
_entity_poly.pdbx_seq_one_letter_code
_entity_poly.pdbx_strand_id
1 'polypeptide(L)'
;MNPSSSPTVQIPSVAWWRVPQMWLVVGGPLIVVLASLVMVYIAVTHADPVLDKTAFERDRAAASVLQGQARDEALIQLQPAHQARNHAASPVVPQER
;
A
#
# COMPACT_ATOMS: atom_id res chain seq x y z
N MET A 1 57.57 -39.06 26.13
CA MET A 1 56.81 -38.86 24.89
C MET A 1 56.27 -37.45 24.91
N ASN A 2 56.79 -36.55 24.08
CA ASN A 2 56.31 -35.17 24.01
C ASN A 2 55.41 -35.04 22.76
N PRO A 3 54.18 -34.52 22.84
CA PRO A 3 53.30 -34.39 21.68
C PRO A 3 53.81 -33.26 20.76
N SER A 4 53.94 -33.57 19.48
CA SER A 4 54.30 -32.61 18.43
C SER A 4 53.23 -31.53 18.31
N SER A 5 53.61 -30.28 18.57
CA SER A 5 52.77 -29.09 18.35
C SER A 5 52.57 -28.87 16.85
N SER A 6 51.33 -29.01 16.37
CA SER A 6 50.96 -28.69 14.99
C SER A 6 51.04 -27.17 14.76
N PRO A 7 51.67 -26.69 13.67
CA PRO A 7 51.69 -25.26 13.39
C PRO A 7 50.26 -24.78 13.09
N THR A 8 49.76 -23.87 13.92
CA THR A 8 48.48 -23.20 13.67
C THR A 8 48.73 -22.06 12.69
N VAL A 9 48.23 -22.19 11.46
CA VAL A 9 48.24 -21.09 10.48
C VAL A 9 47.26 -20.02 10.96
N GLN A 10 47.78 -18.94 11.55
CA GLN A 10 46.99 -17.77 11.90
C GLN A 10 46.75 -16.95 10.65
N ILE A 11 45.56 -17.06 10.06
CA ILE A 11 45.12 -16.17 8.99
C ILE A 11 44.68 -14.86 9.67
N PRO A 12 45.29 -13.70 9.33
CA PRO A 12 44.86 -12.43 9.91
C PRO A 12 43.41 -12.13 9.49
N SER A 13 42.55 -11.83 10.46
CA SER A 13 41.15 -11.49 10.19
C SER A 13 41.07 -10.18 9.40
N VAL A 14 40.49 -10.25 8.19
CA VAL A 14 40.16 -9.05 7.41
C VAL A 14 38.98 -8.32 8.05
N ALA A 15 39.06 -6.99 8.16
CA ALA A 15 37.94 -6.21 8.65
C ALA A 15 36.72 -6.36 7.71
N TRP A 16 35.55 -6.65 8.26
CA TRP A 16 34.35 -7.07 7.52
C TRP A 16 33.87 -6.04 6.48
N TRP A 17 34.04 -4.75 6.74
CA TRP A 17 33.65 -3.67 5.82
C TRP A 17 34.52 -3.60 4.55
N ARG A 18 35.67 -4.27 4.53
CA ARG A 18 36.55 -4.37 3.36
C ARG A 18 36.14 -5.49 2.40
N VAL A 19 35.24 -6.38 2.83
CA VAL A 19 34.75 -7.51 2.01
C VAL A 19 33.53 -7.02 1.22
N PRO A 20 33.60 -6.93 -0.13
CA PRO A 20 32.51 -6.38 -0.94
C PRO A 20 31.19 -7.13 -0.76
N GLN A 21 31.22 -8.45 -0.57
CA GLN A 21 30.02 -9.26 -0.33
C GLN A 21 29.24 -8.83 0.91
N MET A 22 29.91 -8.27 1.93
CA MET A 22 29.25 -7.86 3.17
C MET A 22 28.28 -6.69 2.93
N TRP A 23 28.54 -5.85 1.93
CA TRP A 23 27.62 -4.78 1.52
C TRP A 23 26.34 -5.31 0.88
N LEU A 24 26.35 -6.49 0.26
CA LEU A 24 25.12 -7.12 -0.23
C LEU A 24 24.26 -7.63 0.94
N VAL A 25 24.91 -8.18 1.96
CA VAL A 25 24.26 -8.70 3.18
C VAL A 25 23.61 -7.58 3.98
N VAL A 26 24.28 -6.44 4.15
CA VAL A 26 23.73 -5.30 4.89
C VAL A 26 22.87 -4.40 4.00
N GLY A 27 23.27 -4.21 2.76
CA GLY A 27 22.62 -3.30 1.81
C GLY A 27 21.22 -3.74 1.43
N GLY A 28 21.00 -5.04 1.18
CA GLY A 28 19.67 -5.57 0.87
C GLY A 28 18.62 -5.22 1.94
N PRO A 29 18.83 -5.64 3.21
CA PRO A 29 17.95 -5.28 4.31
C PRO A 29 17.82 -3.77 4.52
N LEU A 30 18.93 -3.02 4.41
CA LEU A 30 18.90 -1.57 4.57
C LEU A 30 18.01 -0.89 3.53
N ILE A 31 18.07 -1.32 2.26
CA ILE A 31 17.21 -0.80 1.19
C ILE A 31 15.74 -1.10 1.50
N VAL A 32 15.40 -2.30 1.97
CA VAL A 32 14.02 -2.66 2.32
C VAL A 32 13.50 -1.79 3.46
N VAL A 33 14.31 -1.55 4.49
CA VAL A 33 13.95 -0.65 5.60
C VAL A 33 13.68 0.76 5.07
N LEU A 34 14.56 1.31 4.25
CA LEU A 34 14.36 2.64 3.65
C LEU A 34 13.09 2.69 2.78
N ALA A 35 12.87 1.68 1.94
CA ALA A 35 11.68 1.58 1.10
C ALA A 35 10.39 1.54 1.94
N SER A 36 10.40 0.80 3.05
CA SER A 36 9.25 0.74 3.96
C SER A 36 8.94 2.10 4.61
N LEU A 37 9.98 2.83 5.03
CA LEU A 37 9.83 4.18 5.60
C LEU A 37 9.29 5.16 4.56
N VAL A 38 9.80 5.11 3.33
CA VAL A 38 9.29 5.94 2.21
C VAL A 38 7.83 5.61 1.94
N MET A 39 7.46 4.33 1.93
CA MET A 39 6.07 3.92 1.70
C MET A 39 5.14 4.44 2.80
N VAL A 40 5.53 4.31 4.06
CA VAL A 40 4.77 4.85 5.20
C VAL A 40 4.67 6.38 5.10
N TYR A 41 5.76 7.05 4.75
CA TYR A 41 5.76 8.50 4.56
C TYR A 41 4.75 8.94 3.50
N ILE A 42 4.75 8.29 2.33
CA ILE A 42 3.79 8.57 1.26
C ILE A 42 2.36 8.30 1.73
N ALA A 43 2.14 7.16 2.40
CA ALA A 43 0.81 6.77 2.87
C ALA A 43 0.21 7.76 3.89
N VAL A 44 1.04 8.35 4.76
CA VAL A 44 0.58 9.33 5.77
C VAL A 44 0.39 10.72 5.15
N THR A 45 1.30 11.14 4.26
CA THR A 45 1.26 12.49 3.68
C THR A 45 0.25 12.66 2.56
N HIS A 46 -0.04 11.57 1.83
CA HIS A 46 -0.94 11.55 0.69
C HIS A 46 -2.06 10.52 0.91
N ALA A 47 -2.59 10.46 2.14
CA ALA A 47 -3.77 9.67 2.44
C ALA A 47 -4.97 10.22 1.66
N ASP A 48 -5.72 9.33 1.01
CA ASP A 48 -6.97 9.68 0.35
C ASP A 48 -7.96 10.22 1.41
N PRO A 49 -8.54 11.42 1.23
CA PRO A 49 -9.49 11.96 2.19
C PRO A 49 -10.67 11.01 2.42
N VAL A 50 -11.11 10.93 3.67
CA VAL A 50 -12.30 10.16 4.03
C VAL A 50 -13.52 10.83 3.40
N LEU A 51 -14.42 10.02 2.82
CA LEU A 51 -15.67 10.50 2.24
C LEU A 51 -16.46 11.33 3.28
N ASP A 52 -16.73 12.58 2.95
CA ASP A 52 -17.55 13.44 3.79
C ASP A 52 -19.02 12.99 3.71
N LYS A 53 -19.54 12.47 4.82
CA LYS A 53 -20.91 11.98 4.92
C LYS A 53 -21.93 13.06 4.61
N THR A 54 -21.66 14.31 5.01
CA THR A 54 -22.59 15.42 4.79
C THR A 54 -22.64 15.84 3.32
N ALA A 55 -21.50 15.82 2.64
CA ALA A 55 -21.43 16.05 1.20
C ALA A 55 -22.14 14.93 0.44
N PHE A 56 -21.87 13.67 0.80
CA PHE A 56 -22.54 12.52 0.20
C PHE A 56 -24.06 12.53 0.38
N GLU A 57 -24.55 12.84 1.59
CA GLU A 57 -25.98 12.97 1.86
C GLU A 57 -26.63 14.11 1.08
N ARG A 58 -25.92 15.24 0.92
CA ARG A 58 -26.38 16.37 0.10
C ARG A 58 -26.52 15.97 -1.36
N ASP A 59 -25.51 15.30 -1.92
CA ASP A 59 -25.52 14.87 -3.32
C ASP A 59 -26.60 13.81 -3.55
N ARG A 60 -26.79 12.89 -2.60
CA ARG A 60 -27.89 11.93 -2.64
C ARG A 60 -29.27 12.61 -2.57
N ALA A 61 -29.43 13.60 -1.70
CA ALA A 61 -30.67 14.37 -1.61
C ALA A 61 -30.95 15.12 -2.92
N ALA A 62 -29.94 15.76 -3.52
CA ALA A 62 -30.06 16.42 -4.81
C ALA A 62 -30.46 15.43 -5.92
N ALA A 63 -29.84 14.24 -5.95
CA ALA A 63 -30.21 13.19 -6.89
C ALA A 63 -31.66 12.70 -6.69
N SER A 64 -32.16 12.66 -5.46
CA SER A 64 -33.52 12.19 -5.15
C SER A 64 -34.63 13.13 -5.64
N VAL A 65 -34.34 14.41 -5.86
CA VAL A 65 -35.30 15.41 -6.37
C VAL A 65 -35.47 15.32 -7.90
N LEU A 66 -34.48 14.76 -8.60
CA LEU A 66 -34.53 14.54 -10.04
C LEU A 66 -35.58 13.48 -10.41
N GLN A 67 -35.98 13.44 -11.68
CA GLN A 67 -36.97 12.48 -12.19
C GLN A 67 -36.46 11.74 -13.43
N GLY A 68 -36.93 10.51 -13.60
CA GLY A 68 -36.59 9.66 -14.74
C GLY A 68 -35.09 9.36 -14.83
N GLN A 69 -34.58 9.29 -16.06
CA GLN A 69 -33.20 8.88 -16.34
C GLN A 69 -32.14 9.75 -15.64
N ALA A 70 -32.42 11.05 -15.47
CA ALA A 70 -31.49 11.97 -14.80
C ALA A 70 -31.30 11.62 -13.30
N ARG A 71 -32.33 11.08 -12.64
CA ARG A 71 -32.21 10.56 -11.27
C ARG A 71 -31.37 9.30 -11.22
N ASP A 72 -31.64 8.37 -12.14
CA ASP A 72 -30.96 7.08 -12.18
C ASP A 72 -29.45 7.25 -12.41
N GLU A 73 -29.06 8.11 -13.35
CA GLU A 73 -27.66 8.45 -13.62
C GLU A 73 -26.96 9.09 -12.42
N ALA A 74 -27.62 10.03 -11.73
CA ALA A 74 -27.06 10.67 -10.54
C ALA A 74 -26.86 9.67 -9.38
N LEU A 75 -27.80 8.75 -9.18
CA LEU A 75 -27.68 7.69 -8.17
C LEU A 75 -26.62 6.65 -8.54
N ILE A 76 -26.47 6.36 -9.84
CA ILE A 76 -25.42 5.48 -10.37
C ILE A 76 -24.02 6.04 -10.09
N GLN A 77 -23.84 7.36 -10.19
CA GLN A 77 -22.56 8.00 -9.87
C GLN A 77 -22.19 7.93 -8.38
N LEU A 78 -23.19 7.81 -7.50
CA LEU A 78 -23.01 7.67 -6.06
C LEU A 78 -22.84 6.21 -5.60
N GLN A 79 -22.69 5.26 -6.53
CA GLN A 79 -22.54 3.84 -6.19
C GLN A 79 -21.22 3.56 -5.43
N PRO A 80 -21.23 2.60 -4.48
CA PRO A 80 -20.02 2.17 -3.79
C PRO A 80 -18.94 1.70 -4.76
N ALA A 81 -17.68 2.01 -4.45
CA ALA A 81 -16.53 1.71 -5.31
C ALA A 81 -16.43 0.23 -5.73
N HIS A 82 -16.84 -0.70 -4.85
CA HIS A 82 -16.83 -2.14 -5.17
C HIS A 82 -17.91 -2.55 -6.17
N GLN A 83 -19.03 -1.80 -6.24
CA GLN A 83 -20.10 -2.03 -7.22
C GLN A 83 -19.77 -1.36 -8.55
N ALA A 84 -19.27 -0.12 -8.52
CA ALA A 84 -18.91 0.64 -9.71
C ALA A 84 -17.79 -0.03 -10.54
N ARG A 85 -16.86 -0.75 -9.90
CA ARG A 85 -15.75 -1.43 -10.58
C ARG A 85 -16.09 -2.83 -11.10
N ASN A 86 -17.30 -3.32 -10.89
CA ASN A 86 -17.68 -4.66 -11.33
C ASN A 86 -18.29 -4.62 -12.74
N HIS A 87 -17.53 -5.03 -13.76
CA HIS A 87 -18.02 -5.10 -15.14
C HIS A 87 -19.10 -6.16 -15.37
N ALA A 88 -19.27 -7.12 -14.46
CA ALA A 88 -20.34 -8.12 -14.51
C ALA A 88 -21.64 -7.63 -13.84
N ALA A 89 -21.59 -6.52 -13.09
CA ALA A 89 -22.78 -5.89 -12.53
C ALA A 89 -23.18 -4.70 -13.40
N SER A 90 -24.41 -4.73 -13.93
CA SER A 90 -24.98 -3.53 -14.55
C SER A 90 -25.19 -2.46 -13.47
N PRO A 91 -25.05 -1.15 -13.76
CA PRO A 91 -25.34 -0.10 -12.79
C PRO A 91 -26.74 -0.29 -12.20
N VAL A 92 -26.83 -0.48 -10.89
CA VAL A 92 -28.11 -0.67 -10.20
C VAL A 92 -28.44 0.58 -9.41
N VAL A 93 -29.63 1.13 -9.66
CA VAL A 93 -30.17 2.19 -8.81
C VAL A 93 -30.49 1.55 -7.45
N PRO A 94 -30.00 2.09 -6.32
CA PRO A 94 -30.36 1.57 -5.01
C PRO A 94 -31.87 1.60 -4.83
N GLN A 95 -32.49 0.42 -4.68
CA GLN A 95 -33.90 0.32 -4.31
C GLN A 95 -34.04 0.65 -2.83
N GLU A 96 -34.80 1.70 -2.52
CA GLU A 96 -35.23 2.03 -1.16
C GLU A 96 -35.92 0.78 -0.57
N ARG A 97 -35.41 0.27 0.57
CA ARG A 97 -36.07 -0.80 1.33
C ARG A 97 -37.00 -0.22 2.37
#